data_AF-A0AAQ4FDQ8-F1
#
_entry.id   AF-A0AAQ4FDQ8-F1
#
_cell.length_a   1.000
_cell.length_b   1.000
_cell.length_c   1.000
_cell.angle_alpha   90.00
_cell.angle_beta   90.00
_cell.angle_gamma   90.00
#
_symmetry.space_group_name_H-M   'P 1'
#
loop_
_entity.id
_entity.type
_entity.pdbx_description
1 polymer ?
#
loop_
_entity_poly.entity_id
_entity_poly.type
_entity_poly.pdbx_seq_one_letter_code
_entity_poly.pdbx_strand_id
1 'polypeptide(L)'
;MGEDKHSFENVNPFIQDDEEGEVASVAYRYRKFDLGDNVGLIVRCEHDGAMVGPNGELQFVSIKALNEWDPRYSGGIDWRQKLDTQRGAVLANELKNNSCKLAKWTVQALLAGSDQIKFGYVSRVHVRDSSKHAILGTQQFKPKEFADQINLNMDNAWGILRTPISR
;
A
#
# COMPACT_ATOMS: atom_id res chain seq x y z
N MET A 1 -4.32 -21.73 -14.37
CA MET A 1 -2.86 -21.99 -14.31
C MET A 1 -2.29 -20.87 -13.48
N GLY A 2 -1.92 -21.14 -12.22
CA GLY A 2 -1.29 -20.12 -11.39
C GLY A 2 0.11 -19.83 -11.92
N GLU A 3 0.44 -18.56 -12.14
CA GLU A 3 1.80 -18.16 -12.46
C GLU A 3 2.73 -18.54 -11.30
N ASP A 4 3.99 -18.89 -11.61
CA ASP A 4 4.99 -19.27 -10.61
C ASP A 4 5.18 -18.14 -9.58
N LYS A 5 5.04 -18.48 -8.30
CA LYS A 5 5.26 -17.52 -7.20
C LYS A 5 6.75 -17.21 -7.07
N HIS A 6 7.08 -15.93 -6.85
CA HIS A 6 8.43 -15.55 -6.47
C HIS A 6 8.71 -15.93 -5.01
N SER A 7 9.55 -16.94 -4.80
CA SER A 7 9.93 -17.44 -3.47
C SER A 7 11.18 -16.74 -2.92
N PHE A 8 11.18 -16.49 -1.62
CA PHE A 8 12.33 -16.00 -0.87
C PHE A 8 13.15 -17.18 -0.32
N GLU A 9 14.35 -16.90 0.19
CA GLU A 9 15.23 -17.90 0.83
C GLU A 9 14.56 -18.57 2.04
N ASN A 10 13.83 -17.80 2.84
CA ASN A 10 13.11 -18.29 4.02
C ASN A 10 11.60 -18.37 3.73
N VAL A 11 10.98 -19.42 4.24
CA VAL A 11 9.53 -19.62 4.18
C VAL A 11 8.78 -18.64 5.07
N ASN A 12 7.48 -18.49 4.84
CA ASN A 12 6.62 -17.66 5.69
C ASN A 12 6.57 -18.25 7.12
N PRO A 13 6.98 -17.51 8.16
CA PRO A 13 7.11 -18.03 9.52
C PRO A 13 5.77 -18.17 10.26
N PHE A 14 4.65 -17.83 9.63
CA PHE A 14 3.31 -17.88 10.24
C PHE A 14 2.45 -19.02 9.71
N ILE A 15 2.96 -19.83 8.78
CA ILE A 15 2.27 -21.01 8.25
C ILE A 15 2.86 -22.23 8.94
N GLN A 16 2.00 -23.13 9.41
CA GLN A 16 2.40 -24.46 9.88
C GLN A 16 2.31 -25.46 8.73
N ASP A 17 3.15 -26.50 8.74
CA ASP A 17 3.25 -27.48 7.64
C ASP A 17 1.93 -28.23 7.34
N ASP A 18 0.94 -28.16 8.24
CA ASP A 18 -0.37 -28.79 8.18
C ASP A 18 -1.54 -27.83 7.83
N GLU A 19 -1.27 -26.53 7.59
CA GLU A 19 -2.30 -25.59 7.15
C GLU A 19 -2.66 -25.81 5.67
N GLU A 20 -3.71 -26.59 5.41
CA GLU A 20 -4.30 -26.86 4.08
C GLU A 20 -4.97 -25.63 3.41
N GLY A 21 -4.62 -24.40 3.82
CA GLY A 21 -5.23 -23.17 3.35
C GLY A 21 -4.49 -22.51 2.17
N GLU A 22 -5.23 -21.90 1.24
CA GLU A 22 -4.64 -20.98 0.26
C GLU A 22 -4.10 -19.74 0.97
N VAL A 23 -2.79 -19.72 1.23
CA VAL A 23 -2.14 -18.56 1.85
C VAL A 23 -2.02 -17.42 0.86
N ALA A 24 -2.41 -16.23 1.30
CA ALA A 24 -2.26 -15.00 0.53
C ALA A 24 -0.80 -14.78 0.10
N SER A 25 -0.62 -14.19 -1.07
CA SER A 25 0.70 -13.72 -1.51
C SER A 25 1.19 -12.63 -0.56
N VAL A 26 2.20 -12.95 0.24
CA VAL A 26 2.87 -11.99 1.11
C VAL A 26 4.31 -12.41 1.32
N ALA A 27 5.24 -11.46 1.24
CA ALA A 27 6.64 -11.65 1.57
C ALA A 27 7.02 -10.76 2.75
N TYR A 28 7.73 -11.31 3.73
CA TYR A 28 8.21 -10.55 4.88
C TYR A 28 9.69 -10.21 4.72
N ARG A 29 10.03 -8.93 4.96
CA ARG A 29 11.42 -8.45 4.94
C ARG A 29 11.75 -7.78 6.26
N TYR A 30 12.68 -8.36 7.01
CA TYR A 30 13.17 -7.79 8.26
C TYR A 30 14.30 -6.80 7.96
N ARG A 31 14.10 -5.52 8.29
CA ARG A 31 15.07 -4.45 8.02
C ARG A 31 15.52 -3.82 9.32
N LYS A 32 16.81 -3.50 9.39
CA LYS A 32 17.42 -2.74 10.48
C LYS A 32 17.62 -1.30 10.05
N PHE A 33 17.18 -0.36 10.89
CA PHE A 33 17.40 1.07 10.75
C PHE A 33 18.21 1.56 11.95
N ASP A 34 19.19 2.42 11.70
CA ASP A 34 19.93 3.13 12.75
C ASP A 34 19.19 4.44 13.06
N LEU A 35 18.77 4.62 14.31
CA LEU A 35 18.08 5.82 14.77
C LEU A 35 19.04 6.82 15.47
N GLY A 36 20.35 6.52 15.50
CA GLY A 36 21.34 7.25 16.29
C GLY A 36 21.32 6.83 17.76
N ASP A 37 22.22 7.41 18.56
CA ASP A 37 22.34 7.16 20.01
C ASP A 37 22.41 5.67 20.41
N ASN A 38 23.06 4.84 19.59
CA ASN A 38 23.12 3.38 19.75
C ASN A 38 21.74 2.68 19.75
N VAL A 39 20.71 3.31 19.17
CA VAL A 39 19.38 2.73 19.03
C VAL A 39 19.21 2.12 17.64
N GLY A 40 19.14 0.79 17.59
CA GLY A 40 18.77 0.05 16.39
C GLY A 40 17.29 -0.32 16.37
N LEU A 41 16.57 0.06 15.32
CA LEU A 41 15.18 -0.35 15.08
C LEU A 41 15.14 -1.52 14.11
N ILE A 42 14.47 -2.61 14.49
CA ILE A 42 14.14 -3.71 13.58
C ILE A 42 12.67 -3.61 13.20
N VAL A 43 12.38 -3.57 11.90
CA VAL A 43 11.02 -3.52 11.38
C VAL A 43 10.77 -4.76 10.53
N ARG A 44 9.68 -5.49 10.81
CA ARG A 44 9.14 -6.49 9.89
C ARG A 44 8.30 -5.76 8.84
N CYS A 45 8.82 -5.68 7.63
CA CYS A 45 8.14 -5.09 6.49
C CYS A 45 7.46 -6.16 5.64
N GLU A 46 6.60 -5.74 4.71
CA GLU A 46 5.82 -6.60 3.83
C GLU A 46 5.89 -6.15 2.36
N HIS A 47 5.84 -7.11 1.44
CA HIS A 47 5.50 -6.90 0.03
C HIS A 47 4.30 -7.77 -0.34
N ASP A 48 3.37 -7.22 -1.11
CA ASP A 48 2.10 -7.87 -1.46
C ASP A 48 2.23 -8.67 -2.78
N GLY A 49 3.15 -8.27 -3.65
CA GLY A 49 3.41 -8.96 -4.92
C GLY A 49 4.74 -8.59 -5.57
N ALA A 50 5.02 -9.26 -6.68
CA ALA A 50 6.16 -9.01 -7.53
C ALA A 50 5.71 -8.84 -8.98
N MET A 51 6.44 -8.06 -9.76
CA MET A 51 6.23 -7.93 -11.20
C MET A 51 7.54 -7.73 -11.93
N VAL A 52 7.56 -8.04 -13.22
CA VAL A 52 8.70 -7.78 -14.10
C VAL A 52 8.59 -6.34 -14.61
N GLY A 53 9.61 -5.54 -14.33
CA GLY A 53 9.74 -4.18 -14.80
C GLY A 53 10.08 -4.10 -16.29
N PRO A 54 10.08 -2.88 -16.87
CA PRO A 54 10.28 -2.69 -18.31
C PRO A 54 11.60 -3.24 -18.87
N ASN A 55 12.64 -3.33 -18.04
CA ASN A 55 13.96 -3.83 -18.46
C ASN A 55 14.19 -5.29 -18.04
N GLY A 56 13.14 -6.01 -17.63
CA GLY A 56 13.24 -7.38 -17.14
C GLY A 56 13.64 -7.49 -15.66
N GLU A 57 13.77 -6.38 -14.95
CA GLU A 57 14.11 -6.40 -13.52
C GLU A 57 12.92 -6.82 -12.66
N LEU A 58 13.18 -7.55 -11.57
CA LEU A 58 12.14 -7.86 -10.60
C LEU A 58 11.82 -6.61 -9.76
N GLN A 59 10.55 -6.24 -9.70
CA GLN A 59 10.04 -5.14 -8.87
C GLN A 59 9.08 -5.67 -7.81
N PHE A 60 9.28 -5.25 -6.56
CA PHE A 60 8.37 -5.54 -5.46
C PHE A 60 7.29 -4.47 -5.35
N VAL A 61 6.07 -4.90 -5.04
CA VAL A 61 4.90 -4.05 -5.06
C VAL A 61 4.17 -4.14 -3.73
N SER A 62 3.77 -2.99 -3.20
CA SER A 62 2.72 -2.93 -2.19
C SER A 62 1.37 -2.61 -2.84
N ILE A 63 0.34 -3.41 -2.54
CA ILE A 63 -0.98 -3.34 -3.18
C ILE A 63 -2.00 -2.99 -2.10
N LYS A 64 -2.69 -1.86 -2.26
CA LYS A 64 -3.74 -1.39 -1.35
C LYS A 64 -4.99 -1.01 -2.15
N ALA A 65 -6.16 -1.02 -1.51
CA ALA A 65 -7.43 -0.73 -2.18
C ALA A 65 -8.10 0.50 -1.56
N LEU A 66 -8.37 1.50 -2.40
CA LEU A 66 -9.28 2.60 -2.10
C LEU A 66 -10.71 2.14 -2.36
N ASN A 67 -11.65 2.58 -1.53
CA ASN A 67 -13.03 2.14 -1.59
C ASN A 67 -14.03 3.31 -1.61
N GLU A 68 -14.97 3.24 -2.54
CA GLU A 68 -16.13 4.14 -2.65
C GLU A 68 -17.40 3.41 -2.19
N TRP A 69 -18.20 4.06 -1.34
CA TRP A 69 -19.43 3.48 -0.80
C TRP A 69 -20.69 4.15 -1.38
N ASP A 70 -20.97 5.39 -1.00
CA ASP A 70 -22.03 6.21 -1.58
C ASP A 70 -21.43 7.55 -2.02
N PRO A 71 -21.25 7.80 -3.33
CA PRO A 71 -20.55 8.97 -3.85
C PRO A 71 -21.11 10.30 -3.33
N ARG A 72 -22.41 10.34 -2.99
CA ARG A 72 -23.11 11.53 -2.49
C ARG A 72 -22.58 11.98 -1.13
N TYR A 73 -22.04 11.05 -0.36
CA TYR A 73 -21.55 11.27 0.99
C TYR A 73 -20.04 10.98 1.13
N SER A 74 -19.47 10.17 0.23
CA SER A 74 -18.05 9.84 0.17
C SER A 74 -17.25 10.85 -0.65
N GLY A 75 -17.44 12.14 -0.38
CA GLY A 75 -16.68 13.24 -1.00
C GLY A 75 -17.26 13.80 -2.30
N GLY A 76 -18.46 13.38 -2.73
CA GLY A 76 -19.22 14.05 -3.79
C GLY A 76 -18.72 13.81 -5.23
N ILE A 77 -17.77 12.89 -5.42
CA ILE A 77 -17.21 12.55 -6.74
C ILE A 77 -17.59 11.11 -7.06
N ASP A 78 -18.37 10.90 -8.13
CA ASP A 78 -18.69 9.56 -8.65
C ASP A 78 -17.51 9.01 -9.45
N TRP A 79 -16.86 7.98 -8.90
CA TRP A 79 -15.67 7.38 -9.49
C TRP A 79 -15.93 6.76 -10.85
N ARG A 80 -17.12 6.20 -11.11
CA ARG A 80 -17.45 5.59 -12.41
C ARG A 80 -17.42 6.60 -13.55
N GLN A 81 -17.74 7.86 -13.25
CA GLN A 81 -17.75 8.93 -14.25
C GLN A 81 -16.40 9.64 -14.34
N LYS A 82 -15.63 9.65 -13.24
CA LYS A 82 -14.50 10.58 -13.06
C LYS A 82 -13.13 9.91 -13.07
N LEU A 83 -13.01 8.59 -12.89
CA LEU A 83 -11.70 7.93 -12.86
C LEU A 83 -10.95 7.98 -14.20
N ASP A 84 -11.68 7.95 -15.32
CA ASP A 84 -11.08 8.00 -16.66
C ASP A 84 -10.70 9.42 -17.08
N THR A 85 -11.51 10.40 -16.71
CA THR A 85 -11.36 11.80 -17.17
C THR A 85 -10.68 12.71 -16.16
N GLN A 86 -10.79 12.43 -14.86
CA GLN A 86 -10.39 13.31 -13.76
C GLN A 86 -9.73 12.53 -12.61
N ARG A 87 -8.86 11.58 -12.94
CA ARG A 87 -8.17 10.71 -11.96
C ARG A 87 -7.47 11.48 -10.84
N GLY A 88 -6.81 12.60 -11.18
CA GLY A 88 -6.16 13.46 -10.19
C GLY A 88 -7.13 14.07 -9.18
N ALA A 89 -8.34 14.44 -9.62
CA ALA A 89 -9.37 14.99 -8.73
C ALA A 89 -9.94 13.92 -7.79
N VAL A 90 -10.16 12.70 -8.29
CA VAL A 90 -10.56 11.54 -7.46
C VAL A 90 -9.51 11.30 -6.36
N LEU A 91 -8.23 11.23 -6.75
CA LEU A 91 -7.15 11.00 -5.79
C LEU A 91 -7.00 12.15 -4.78
N ALA A 92 -7.09 13.41 -5.22
CA ALA A 92 -7.05 14.56 -4.31
C ALA A 92 -8.21 14.55 -3.29
N ASN A 93 -9.41 14.17 -3.73
CA ASN A 93 -10.54 13.99 -2.82
C ASN A 93 -10.28 12.86 -1.80
N GLU A 94 -9.71 11.74 -2.25
CA GLU A 94 -9.32 10.66 -1.35
C GLU A 94 -8.23 11.07 -0.36
N LEU A 95 -7.25 11.86 -0.80
CA LEU A 95 -6.22 12.39 0.10
C LEU A 95 -6.81 13.29 1.18
N LYS A 96 -7.81 14.11 0.83
CA LYS A 96 -8.51 14.95 1.81
C LYS A 96 -9.29 14.12 2.82
N ASN A 97 -10.01 13.09 2.38
CA ASN A 97 -10.93 12.33 3.22
C ASN A 97 -10.25 11.18 3.98
N ASN A 98 -9.12 10.68 3.48
CA ASN A 98 -8.44 9.49 3.97
C ASN A 98 -6.93 9.71 4.21
N SER A 99 -6.50 10.95 4.49
CA SER A 99 -5.08 11.34 4.59
C SER A 99 -4.23 10.40 5.45
N CYS A 100 -4.69 10.06 6.67
CA CYS A 100 -3.97 9.15 7.57
C CYS A 100 -3.86 7.72 7.01
N LYS A 101 -4.90 7.22 6.33
CA LYS A 101 -4.89 5.89 5.69
C LYS A 101 -3.83 5.83 4.59
N LEU A 102 -3.84 6.82 3.72
CA LEU A 102 -2.89 6.95 2.61
C LEU A 102 -1.46 7.15 3.12
N ALA A 103 -1.24 8.02 4.12
CA ALA A 103 0.07 8.22 4.72
C ALA A 103 0.65 6.93 5.33
N LYS A 104 -0.16 6.16 6.08
CA LYS A 104 0.29 4.88 6.65
C LYS A 104 0.72 3.88 5.57
N TRP A 105 -0.08 3.74 4.51
CA TRP A 105 0.26 2.85 3.39
C TRP A 105 1.56 3.28 2.69
N THR A 106 1.75 4.58 2.48
CA THR A 106 2.98 5.10 1.89
C THR A 106 4.19 4.83 2.78
N VAL A 107 4.09 5.06 4.09
CA VAL A 107 5.17 4.74 5.05
C VAL A 107 5.49 3.24 5.03
N GLN A 108 4.47 2.36 5.00
CA GLN A 108 4.69 0.91 4.89
C GLN A 108 5.49 0.56 3.63
N ALA A 109 5.10 1.10 2.47
CA ALA A 109 5.79 0.85 1.21
C ALA A 109 7.24 1.38 1.22
N LEU A 110 7.47 2.57 1.80
CA LEU A 110 8.80 3.16 1.96
C LEU A 110 9.69 2.34 2.89
N LEU A 111 9.18 1.93 4.05
CA LEU A 111 9.90 1.09 5.02
C LEU A 111 10.19 -0.30 4.44
N ALA A 112 9.29 -0.87 3.65
CA ALA A 112 9.54 -2.12 2.94
C ALA A 112 10.60 -1.97 1.84
N GLY A 113 10.76 -0.77 1.29
CA GLY A 113 11.56 -0.55 0.10
C GLY A 113 10.88 -1.18 -1.12
N SER A 114 9.56 -1.04 -1.22
CA SER A 114 8.81 -1.45 -2.41
C SER A 114 9.14 -0.52 -3.57
N ASP A 115 9.30 -1.07 -4.77
CA ASP A 115 9.56 -0.30 -5.98
C ASP A 115 8.33 0.49 -6.42
N GLN A 116 7.14 -0.12 -6.24
CA GLN A 116 5.86 0.48 -6.58
C GLN A 116 4.85 0.31 -5.43
N ILE A 117 3.98 1.30 -5.28
CA ILE A 117 2.72 1.18 -4.57
C ILE A 117 1.57 1.26 -5.58
N LYS A 118 0.67 0.26 -5.55
CA LYS A 118 -0.49 0.17 -6.43
C LYS A 118 -1.78 0.35 -5.63
N PHE A 119 -2.64 1.22 -6.14
CA PHE A 119 -3.98 1.45 -5.61
C PHE A 119 -5.02 0.88 -6.56
N GLY A 120 -5.88 0.01 -6.05
CA GLY A 120 -7.13 -0.38 -6.70
C GLY A 120 -8.26 0.56 -6.30
N TYR A 121 -9.08 1.00 -7.25
CA TYR A 121 -10.28 1.77 -6.99
C TYR A 121 -11.49 0.83 -7.01
N VAL A 122 -12.04 0.53 -5.84
CA VAL A 122 -13.13 -0.42 -5.66
C VAL A 122 -14.40 0.33 -5.25
N SER A 123 -15.50 0.12 -5.97
CA SER A 123 -16.78 0.76 -5.65
C SER A 123 -17.85 -0.29 -5.44
N ARG A 124 -18.82 -0.05 -4.55
CA ARG A 124 -20.01 -0.90 -4.42
C ARG A 124 -20.75 -0.97 -5.75
N VAL A 125 -21.27 -2.15 -6.12
CA VAL A 125 -22.10 -2.29 -7.33
C VAL A 125 -23.39 -1.48 -7.19
N HIS A 126 -23.99 -1.52 -5.99
CA HIS A 126 -25.14 -0.71 -5.62
C HIS A 126 -24.87 -0.04 -4.26
N VAL A 127 -25.11 1.27 -4.14
CA VAL A 127 -24.69 2.06 -2.96
C VAL A 127 -25.23 1.53 -1.62
N ARG A 128 -26.42 0.91 -1.65
CA ARG A 128 -27.08 0.31 -0.47
C ARG A 128 -26.63 -1.12 -0.14
N ASP A 129 -25.91 -1.79 -1.04
CA ASP A 129 -25.49 -3.18 -0.88
C ASP A 129 -23.96 -3.23 -0.68
N SER A 130 -23.52 -3.61 0.52
CA SER A 130 -22.11 -3.76 0.87
C SER A 130 -21.54 -5.15 0.58
N SER A 131 -22.31 -6.06 -0.02
CA SER A 131 -21.85 -7.42 -0.32
C SER A 131 -21.16 -7.53 -1.70
N LYS A 132 -21.48 -6.63 -2.62
CA LYS A 132 -21.01 -6.67 -4.01
C LYS A 132 -20.19 -5.44 -4.38
N HIS A 133 -19.01 -5.68 -4.92
CA HIS A 133 -18.06 -4.63 -5.30
C HIS A 133 -17.55 -4.84 -6.73
N ALA A 134 -17.16 -3.75 -7.38
CA ALA A 134 -16.54 -3.74 -8.70
C ALA A 134 -15.22 -2.96 -8.65
N ILE A 135 -14.20 -3.49 -9.32
CA ILE A 135 -12.93 -2.80 -9.53
C ILE A 135 -13.11 -1.87 -10.74
N LEU A 136 -12.96 -0.58 -10.52
CA LEU A 136 -13.13 0.44 -11.57
C LEU A 136 -11.81 0.75 -12.30
N GLY A 137 -10.68 0.54 -11.62
CA GLY A 137 -9.37 0.78 -12.19
C GLY A 137 -8.25 0.61 -11.18
N THR A 138 -7.02 0.72 -11.66
CA THR A 138 -5.83 0.72 -10.82
C THR A 138 -4.92 1.89 -11.17
N GLN A 139 -4.10 2.30 -10.21
CA GLN A 139 -3.08 3.32 -10.39
C GLN A 139 -1.81 2.90 -9.66
N GLN A 140 -0.66 3.23 -10.24
CA GLN A 140 0.64 2.87 -9.71
C GLN A 140 1.50 4.12 -9.51
N PHE A 141 2.30 4.12 -8.45
CA PHE A 141 3.23 5.18 -8.12
C PHE A 141 4.52 4.60 -7.55
N LYS A 142 5.64 5.30 -7.71
CA LYS A 142 6.79 5.06 -6.84
C LYS A 142 6.48 5.60 -5.45
N PRO A 143 6.74 4.85 -4.35
CA PRO A 143 6.38 5.30 -3.00
C PRO A 143 6.97 6.66 -2.61
N LYS A 144 8.20 6.97 -3.06
CA LYS A 144 8.84 8.26 -2.81
C LYS A 144 8.11 9.42 -3.50
N GLU A 145 7.81 9.27 -4.79
CA GLU A 145 7.07 10.28 -5.56
C GLU A 145 5.67 10.49 -4.98
N PHE A 146 5.02 9.42 -4.51
CA PHE A 146 3.72 9.51 -3.87
C PHE A 146 3.80 10.19 -2.49
N ALA A 147 4.85 9.94 -1.71
CA ALA A 147 5.09 10.62 -0.45
C ALA A 147 5.18 12.14 -0.64
N ASP A 148 5.91 12.59 -1.66
CA ASP A 148 6.01 14.00 -2.02
C ASP A 148 4.63 14.58 -2.42
N GLN A 149 3.83 13.86 -3.21
CA GLN A 149 2.48 14.29 -3.61
C GLN A 149 1.52 14.49 -2.43
N ILE A 150 1.68 13.70 -1.36
CA ILE A 150 0.81 13.75 -0.18
C ILE A 150 1.40 14.61 0.95
N ASN A 151 2.53 15.29 0.68
CA ASN A 151 3.27 16.09 1.65
C ASN A 151 3.69 15.28 2.90
N LEU A 152 4.10 14.03 2.70
CA LEU A 152 4.63 13.14 3.74
C LEU A 152 6.15 13.26 3.81
N ASN A 153 6.65 13.89 4.86
CA ASN A 153 8.08 13.99 5.12
C ASN A 153 8.56 12.87 6.07
N MET A 154 9.45 12.01 5.59
CA MET A 154 10.02 10.91 6.38
C MET A 154 10.95 11.39 7.50
N ASP A 155 11.66 12.50 7.35
CA ASP A 155 12.49 13.05 8.42
C ASP A 155 11.63 13.47 9.62
N ASN A 156 10.46 14.08 9.33
CA ASN A 156 9.48 14.38 10.36
C ASN A 156 8.92 13.10 10.99
N ALA A 157 8.56 12.09 10.17
CA ALA A 157 8.07 10.81 10.69
C ALA A 157 9.08 10.12 11.62
N TRP A 158 10.37 10.09 11.25
CA TRP A 158 11.45 9.58 12.08
C TRP A 158 11.67 10.41 13.35
N GLY A 159 11.59 11.73 13.26
CA GLY A 159 11.69 12.63 14.41
C GLY A 159 10.57 12.39 15.43
N ILE A 160 9.33 12.23 14.96
CA ILE A 160 8.18 11.88 15.80
C ILE A 160 8.40 10.51 16.46
N LEU A 161 8.88 9.50 15.71
CA LEU A 161 9.17 8.17 16.25
C LEU A 161 10.27 8.19 17.32
N ARG A 162 11.30 9.02 17.13
CA ARG A 162 12.43 9.11 18.08
C ARG A 162 12.03 9.73 19.41
N THR A 163 11.05 10.64 19.42
CA THR A 163 10.61 11.36 20.63
C THR A 163 10.23 10.44 21.80
N PRO A 164 9.39 9.39 21.65
CA PRO A 164 9.11 8.44 22.72
C PRO A 164 10.25 7.46 23.02
N ILE A 165 11.19 7.22 22.10
CA ILE A 165 12.30 6.27 22.27
C ILE A 165 13.47 6.91 23.04
N SER A 166 13.67 8.22 22.87
CA SER A 166 14.71 9.00 23.57
C SER A 166 14.31 9.49 24.96
N ARG A 167 13.11 9.14 25.44
CA ARG A 167 12.69 9.35 26.83
C ARG A 167 12.99 8.11 27.66
#